data_AF-A0A180FHX6-F1
#
_entry.id   AF-A0A180FHX6-F1
#
_cell.length_a   1.000
_cell.length_b   1.000
_cell.length_c   1.000
_cell.angle_alpha   90.00
_cell.angle_beta   90.00
_cell.angle_gamma   90.00
#
_symmetry.space_group_name_H-M   'P 1'
#
loop_
_entity.id
_entity.type
_entity.pdbx_description
1 polymer ?
#
loop_
_entity_poly.entity_id
_entity_poly.type
_entity_poly.pdbx_seq_one_letter_code
_entity_poly.pdbx_strand_id
1 'polypeptide(L)'
;MDDFRSLWPYSNPYTAAEYDYVKDLYDSGQTWRDGSENTEHVFVVKASNMANWGTIIGFSNQYVLHFGLRGSSSNGNEDTFPFGRGWGAGPVNSTLWTEWGQAEPEDMRRKASILNADTDVTKFEYGADNQIEETGFWQKKYISIRAHDPEGNLRTSFSSLMWKNNDDFQLRQVQDLIVIRFADVLLMQSELKENAEGLNKVRTRAKLPSAVYSLETLKKERRFELAFEGRRWADIRRWGDAPALLGKQAGVDIYNRGVRDKMKNFGTGYIARYNETQGFFPIPQSEIDLSDGVLQQSPGWGTEAQFQGW
;
A
#
# COMPACT_ATOMS: atom_id res chain seq x y z
N MET A 1 -10.55 8.39 -16.51
CA MET A 1 -11.10 7.23 -15.79
C MET A 1 -12.20 7.73 -14.88
N ASP A 2 -13.35 7.07 -14.89
CA ASP A 2 -14.58 7.58 -14.25
C ASP A 2 -14.71 7.17 -12.78
N ASP A 3 -14.17 6.01 -12.41
CA ASP A 3 -14.11 5.53 -11.02
C ASP A 3 -12.69 5.08 -10.66
N PHE A 4 -12.14 5.58 -9.55
CA PHE A 4 -10.78 5.24 -9.12
C PHE A 4 -10.66 3.83 -8.55
N ARG A 5 -11.77 3.17 -8.17
CA ARG A 5 -11.75 1.80 -7.67
C ARG A 5 -11.30 0.83 -8.76
N SER A 6 -11.56 1.13 -10.04
CA SER A 6 -11.11 0.32 -11.18
C SER A 6 -9.61 0.36 -11.45
N LEU A 7 -8.85 1.19 -10.70
CA LEU A 7 -7.38 1.17 -10.74
C LEU A 7 -6.80 -0.09 -10.07
N TRP A 8 -7.55 -0.73 -9.18
CA TRP A 8 -7.02 -1.72 -8.25
C TRP A 8 -7.57 -3.13 -8.53
N PRO A 9 -6.74 -4.19 -8.38
CA PRO A 9 -7.13 -5.54 -8.78
C PRO A 9 -8.33 -6.13 -8.03
N TYR A 10 -8.73 -5.62 -6.87
CA TYR A 10 -9.92 -6.13 -6.18
C TYR A 10 -11.21 -5.90 -6.98
N SER A 11 -11.20 -5.05 -8.01
CA SER A 11 -12.32 -4.85 -8.94
C SER A 11 -12.20 -5.68 -10.22
N ASN A 12 -11.34 -6.69 -10.28
CA ASN A 12 -11.19 -7.55 -11.46
C ASN A 12 -12.46 -8.38 -11.76
N PRO A 13 -12.69 -8.82 -13.01
CA PRO A 13 -13.94 -9.48 -13.40
C PRO A 13 -14.20 -10.84 -12.74
N TYR A 14 -13.19 -11.50 -12.15
CA TYR A 14 -13.35 -12.79 -11.46
C TYR A 14 -13.68 -12.61 -9.97
N THR A 15 -13.44 -11.42 -9.41
CA THR A 15 -13.68 -11.14 -7.98
C THR A 15 -14.85 -10.20 -7.78
N ALA A 16 -15.01 -9.20 -8.66
CA ALA A 16 -15.90 -8.07 -8.42
C ALA A 16 -17.39 -8.46 -8.36
N ALA A 17 -17.78 -9.57 -8.99
CA ALA A 17 -19.16 -10.07 -8.93
C ALA A 17 -19.59 -10.49 -7.52
N GLU A 18 -18.63 -10.94 -6.70
CA GLU A 18 -18.83 -11.51 -5.36
C GLU A 18 -18.32 -10.57 -4.25
N TYR A 19 -17.74 -9.43 -4.62
CA TYR A 19 -17.28 -8.43 -3.67
C TYR A 19 -18.17 -7.18 -3.70
N ASP A 20 -19.14 -7.14 -2.77
CA ASP A 20 -20.18 -6.10 -2.69
C ASP A 20 -19.66 -4.66 -2.84
N TYR A 21 -18.47 -4.35 -2.32
CA TYR A 21 -17.87 -3.02 -2.38
C TYR A 21 -17.61 -2.50 -3.81
N VAL A 22 -17.44 -3.39 -4.78
CA VAL A 22 -17.17 -3.07 -6.19
C VAL A 22 -18.10 -3.81 -7.16
N LYS A 23 -19.16 -4.42 -6.65
CA LYS A 23 -20.14 -5.13 -7.48
C LYS A 23 -20.79 -4.22 -8.52
N ASP A 24 -20.99 -2.94 -8.19
CA ASP A 24 -21.48 -1.93 -9.13
C ASP A 24 -20.54 -1.71 -10.33
N LEU A 25 -19.23 -1.89 -10.15
CA LEU A 25 -18.27 -1.85 -11.25
C LEU A 25 -18.35 -3.09 -12.13
N TYR A 26 -18.62 -4.27 -11.54
CA TYR A 26 -18.87 -5.48 -12.31
C TYR A 26 -20.13 -5.33 -13.17
N ASP A 27 -21.25 -4.90 -12.56
CA ASP A 27 -22.54 -4.76 -13.24
C ASP A 27 -22.52 -3.70 -14.35
N SER A 28 -21.66 -2.68 -14.23
CA SER A 28 -21.46 -1.63 -15.25
C SER A 28 -20.36 -1.94 -16.27
N GLY A 29 -19.64 -3.06 -16.14
CA GLY A 29 -18.51 -3.43 -17.00
C GLY A 29 -17.25 -2.56 -16.83
N GLN A 30 -17.14 -1.82 -15.72
CA GLN A 30 -16.03 -0.93 -15.39
C GLN A 30 -15.03 -1.59 -14.42
N THR A 31 -14.75 -2.88 -14.62
CA THR A 31 -13.84 -3.67 -13.79
C THR A 31 -12.38 -3.19 -13.90
N TRP A 32 -11.48 -3.84 -13.16
CA TRP A 32 -10.04 -3.51 -13.11
C TRP A 32 -9.45 -3.31 -14.51
N ARG A 33 -8.77 -2.18 -14.70
CA ARG A 33 -8.08 -1.82 -15.94
C ARG A 33 -6.59 -2.01 -15.78
N ASP A 34 -6.02 -2.97 -16.51
CA ASP A 34 -4.58 -3.24 -16.54
C ASP A 34 -3.94 -2.59 -17.78
N GLY A 35 -2.65 -2.22 -17.67
CA GLY A 35 -1.83 -1.78 -18.78
C GLY A 35 -2.41 -0.61 -19.56
N SER A 36 -2.60 -0.80 -20.86
CA SER A 36 -3.04 0.25 -21.78
C SER A 36 -4.49 0.71 -21.58
N GLU A 37 -5.31 -0.06 -20.85
CA GLU A 37 -6.68 0.32 -20.52
C GLU A 37 -6.73 1.33 -19.37
N ASN A 38 -5.65 1.41 -18.57
CA ASN A 38 -5.54 2.35 -17.47
C ASN A 38 -4.99 3.69 -17.97
N THR A 39 -5.89 4.62 -18.25
CA THR A 39 -5.54 5.98 -18.71
C THR A 39 -4.77 6.82 -17.68
N GLU A 40 -4.66 6.37 -16.43
CA GLU A 40 -3.84 7.06 -15.44
C GLU A 40 -2.39 6.58 -15.44
N HIS A 41 -2.06 5.42 -16.02
CA HIS A 41 -0.69 4.92 -16.08
C HIS A 41 0.18 5.84 -16.95
N VAL A 42 1.18 6.47 -16.34
CA VAL A 42 2.20 7.26 -17.04
C VAL A 42 3.51 6.48 -17.13
N PHE A 43 3.94 5.89 -16.00
CA PHE A 43 5.10 5.01 -15.95
C PHE A 43 4.84 3.88 -14.94
N VAL A 44 4.93 2.64 -15.41
CA VAL A 44 4.67 1.45 -14.60
C VAL A 44 5.74 0.39 -14.84
N VAL A 45 6.05 -0.38 -13.81
CA VAL A 45 6.83 -1.62 -13.94
C VAL A 45 5.82 -2.76 -14.07
N LYS A 46 5.89 -3.45 -15.22
CA LYS A 46 5.02 -4.58 -15.53
C LYS A 46 5.42 -5.82 -14.72
N ALA A 47 4.44 -6.38 -14.02
CA ALA A 47 4.51 -7.75 -13.55
C ALA A 47 3.88 -8.69 -14.60
N SER A 48 4.17 -9.97 -14.48
CA SER A 48 3.78 -10.99 -15.43
C SER A 48 3.38 -12.27 -14.72
N ASN A 49 2.47 -13.01 -15.36
CA ASN A 49 2.04 -14.32 -14.92
C ASN A 49 3.05 -15.45 -15.28
N MET A 50 4.24 -15.11 -15.77
CA MET A 50 5.29 -16.06 -16.18
C MET A 50 6.30 -16.43 -15.09
N ALA A 51 6.16 -15.87 -13.88
CA ALA A 51 7.02 -16.23 -12.76
C ALA A 51 6.86 -17.72 -12.42
N ASN A 52 7.98 -18.39 -12.16
CA ASN A 52 8.05 -19.79 -11.75
C ASN A 52 9.33 -19.97 -10.92
N TRP A 53 9.42 -21.05 -10.15
CA TRP A 53 10.63 -21.42 -9.41
C TRP A 53 11.83 -21.73 -10.33
N GLY A 54 11.56 -22.08 -11.60
CA GLY A 54 12.58 -22.24 -12.65
C GLY A 54 12.85 -20.97 -13.47
N THR A 55 12.14 -19.88 -13.23
CA THR A 55 12.39 -18.57 -13.85
C THR A 55 12.72 -17.54 -12.76
N ILE A 56 12.85 -16.26 -13.13
CA ILE A 56 13.04 -15.20 -12.15
C ILE A 56 11.69 -14.92 -11.48
N ILE A 57 11.59 -15.19 -10.18
CA ILE A 57 10.38 -14.91 -9.38
C ILE A 57 9.97 -13.44 -9.43
N GLY A 58 10.93 -12.53 -9.67
CA GLY A 58 10.73 -11.10 -9.84
C GLY A 58 9.92 -10.69 -11.07
N PHE A 59 9.57 -11.63 -11.96
CA PHE A 59 8.52 -11.38 -12.96
C PHE A 59 7.15 -11.17 -12.33
N SER A 60 6.89 -11.76 -11.16
CA SER A 60 5.67 -11.48 -10.40
C SER A 60 5.88 -10.30 -9.45
N ASN A 61 4.79 -9.62 -9.10
CA ASN A 61 4.83 -8.51 -8.16
C ASN A 61 5.02 -9.02 -6.72
N GLN A 62 6.28 -9.11 -6.30
CA GLN A 62 6.64 -9.55 -4.96
C GLN A 62 6.21 -8.58 -3.86
N TYR A 63 5.97 -7.30 -4.14
CA TYR A 63 5.44 -6.37 -3.13
C TYR A 63 4.04 -6.79 -2.69
N VAL A 64 3.19 -7.19 -3.63
CA VAL A 64 1.84 -7.68 -3.35
C VAL A 64 1.88 -8.94 -2.47
N LEU A 65 2.84 -9.84 -2.72
CA LEU A 65 3.07 -11.00 -1.85
C LEU A 65 3.47 -10.56 -0.42
N HIS A 66 4.41 -9.62 -0.30
CA HIS A 66 4.85 -9.13 1.00
C HIS A 66 3.69 -8.50 1.78
N PHE A 67 2.87 -7.69 1.12
CA PHE A 67 1.76 -6.97 1.75
C PHE A 67 0.45 -7.76 1.85
N GLY A 68 0.38 -8.97 1.30
CA GLY A 68 -0.74 -9.89 1.49
C GLY A 68 -0.91 -10.31 2.95
N LEU A 69 -2.13 -10.68 3.34
CA LEU A 69 -2.46 -11.02 4.72
C LEU A 69 -1.63 -12.21 5.20
N ARG A 70 -1.05 -12.15 6.41
CA ARG A 70 -0.26 -13.26 6.93
C ARG A 70 -1.14 -14.51 7.03
N GLY A 71 -0.80 -15.54 6.29
CA GLY A 71 -1.67 -16.71 6.14
C GLY A 71 -1.90 -17.48 7.42
N SER A 72 -3.16 -17.83 7.67
CA SER A 72 -3.58 -18.68 8.79
C SER A 72 -4.76 -19.57 8.38
N SER A 73 -5.49 -20.11 9.37
CA SER A 73 -6.78 -20.76 9.11
C SER A 73 -7.84 -19.78 8.57
N SER A 74 -7.79 -18.50 8.95
CA SER A 74 -8.75 -17.47 8.54
C SER A 74 -8.15 -16.53 7.49
N ASN A 75 -7.01 -15.91 7.82
CA ASN A 75 -6.40 -14.88 7.00
C ASN A 75 -5.93 -15.40 5.65
N GLY A 76 -6.35 -14.69 4.61
CA GLY A 76 -6.05 -15.03 3.24
C GLY A 76 -6.90 -16.15 2.69
N ASN A 77 -8.01 -16.58 3.35
CA ASN A 77 -8.98 -17.61 2.92
C ASN A 77 -10.40 -17.01 2.75
N GLU A 78 -11.44 -17.85 2.77
CA GLU A 78 -12.84 -17.44 2.63
C GLU A 78 -13.25 -16.37 3.65
N ASP A 79 -12.76 -16.52 4.89
CA ASP A 79 -13.03 -15.59 5.99
C ASP A 79 -12.59 -14.14 5.70
N THR A 80 -11.63 -13.96 4.79
CA THR A 80 -11.09 -12.66 4.38
C THR A 80 -11.26 -12.39 2.89
N PHE A 81 -12.16 -13.09 2.20
CA PHE A 81 -12.41 -12.85 0.78
C PHE A 81 -12.75 -11.36 0.51
N PRO A 82 -12.20 -10.73 -0.55
CA PRO A 82 -11.34 -11.32 -1.58
C PRO A 82 -9.84 -11.20 -1.30
N PHE A 83 -9.43 -10.82 -0.09
CA PHE A 83 -8.04 -10.56 0.24
C PHE A 83 -7.29 -11.87 0.51
N GLY A 84 -6.18 -12.03 -0.20
CA GLY A 84 -5.40 -13.26 -0.24
C GLY A 84 -4.23 -13.28 0.73
N ARG A 85 -3.66 -14.48 0.82
CA ARG A 85 -2.49 -14.79 1.64
C ARG A 85 -1.22 -14.14 1.09
N GLY A 86 -0.42 -13.62 2.00
CA GLY A 86 0.95 -13.17 1.78
C GLY A 86 1.81 -13.29 3.03
N TRP A 87 2.81 -12.42 3.16
CA TRP A 87 3.79 -12.46 4.24
C TRP A 87 3.56 -11.41 5.33
N GLY A 88 2.46 -10.67 5.29
CA GLY A 88 2.01 -9.83 6.39
C GLY A 88 2.81 -8.55 6.61
N ALA A 89 3.59 -8.09 5.64
CA ALA A 89 4.28 -6.81 5.77
C ALA A 89 3.33 -5.62 5.59
N GLY A 90 3.73 -4.46 6.13
CA GLY A 90 3.07 -3.18 5.84
C GLY A 90 1.64 -3.01 6.38
N PRO A 91 1.35 -3.35 7.67
CA PRO A 91 0.10 -2.94 8.30
C PRO A 91 -0.06 -1.41 8.24
N VAL A 92 -1.30 -0.95 8.11
CA VAL A 92 -1.61 0.48 7.99
C VAL A 92 -1.71 1.08 9.38
N ASN A 93 -0.96 2.15 9.65
CA ASN A 93 -1.09 2.87 10.91
C ASN A 93 -2.54 3.39 11.10
N SER A 94 -3.19 3.04 12.21
CA SER A 94 -4.59 3.39 12.51
C SER A 94 -4.84 4.90 12.56
N THR A 95 -3.79 5.70 12.80
CA THR A 95 -3.85 7.16 12.73
C THR A 95 -4.22 7.64 11.32
N LEU A 96 -3.75 6.97 10.25
CA LEU A 96 -4.14 7.33 8.88
C LEU A 96 -5.64 7.14 8.66
N TRP A 97 -6.19 6.01 9.10
CA TRP A 97 -7.62 5.73 8.98
C TRP A 97 -8.47 6.76 9.74
N THR A 98 -8.05 7.08 10.97
CA THR A 98 -8.74 8.01 11.87
C THR A 98 -8.68 9.44 11.35
N GLU A 99 -7.48 9.97 11.06
CA GLU A 99 -7.30 11.34 10.57
C GLU A 99 -7.98 11.54 9.19
N TRP A 100 -7.93 10.54 8.31
CA TRP A 100 -8.63 10.62 7.01
C TRP A 100 -10.15 10.68 7.20
N GLY A 101 -10.72 9.82 8.05
CA GLY A 101 -12.15 9.83 8.35
C GLY A 101 -12.64 11.12 9.00
N GLN A 102 -11.83 11.74 9.84
CA GLN A 102 -12.14 13.03 10.46
C GLN A 102 -12.05 14.19 9.46
N ALA A 103 -11.04 14.16 8.59
CA ALA A 103 -10.79 15.25 7.65
C ALA A 103 -11.72 15.25 6.43
N GLU A 104 -12.05 14.07 5.90
CA GLU A 104 -12.90 13.90 4.71
C GLU A 104 -13.79 12.65 4.89
N PRO A 105 -14.87 12.73 5.70
CA PRO A 105 -15.69 11.57 6.05
C PRO A 105 -16.34 10.88 4.83
N GLU A 106 -16.67 11.67 3.81
CA GLU A 106 -17.29 11.22 2.55
C GLU A 106 -16.26 10.77 1.50
N ASP A 107 -14.95 10.80 1.81
CA ASP A 107 -13.92 10.38 0.85
C ASP A 107 -13.93 8.85 0.68
N MET A 108 -14.57 8.42 -0.40
CA MET A 108 -14.68 7.02 -0.79
C MET A 108 -13.31 6.36 -1.00
N ARG A 109 -12.24 7.13 -1.27
CA ARG A 109 -10.88 6.60 -1.46
C ARG A 109 -10.34 5.97 -0.18
N ARG A 110 -10.81 6.37 1.01
CA ARG A 110 -10.37 5.77 2.29
C ARG A 110 -10.66 4.27 2.32
N LYS A 111 -11.91 3.88 2.04
CA LYS A 111 -12.34 2.46 1.96
C LYS A 111 -11.80 1.73 0.74
N ALA A 112 -11.48 2.46 -0.34
CA ALA A 112 -10.83 1.87 -1.51
C ALA A 112 -9.34 1.59 -1.31
N SER A 113 -8.71 2.31 -0.37
CA SER A 113 -7.27 2.23 -0.12
C SER A 113 -6.92 1.38 1.09
N ILE A 114 -7.81 1.30 2.09
CA ILE A 114 -7.57 0.64 3.37
C ILE A 114 -8.66 -0.38 3.62
N LEU A 115 -8.24 -1.60 3.94
CA LEU A 115 -9.05 -2.69 4.46
C LEU A 115 -9.12 -2.51 5.97
N ASN A 116 -10.33 -2.46 6.51
CA ASN A 116 -10.56 -2.58 7.94
C ASN A 116 -10.95 -4.03 8.27
N ALA A 117 -10.03 -4.77 8.90
CA ALA A 117 -10.19 -6.18 9.20
C ALA A 117 -11.37 -6.49 10.14
N ASP A 118 -11.82 -5.51 10.93
CA ASP A 118 -12.95 -5.69 11.84
C ASP A 118 -14.32 -5.52 11.16
N THR A 119 -14.38 -4.86 9.99
CA THR A 119 -15.67 -4.50 9.34
C THR A 119 -15.81 -4.98 7.91
N ASP A 120 -14.72 -5.22 7.21
CA ASP A 120 -14.74 -5.45 5.77
C ASP A 120 -14.55 -6.94 5.41
N VAL A 121 -14.30 -7.79 6.41
CA VAL A 121 -14.13 -9.24 6.26
C VAL A 121 -14.93 -9.99 7.34
N THR A 122 -15.23 -11.26 7.09
CA THR A 122 -16.03 -12.09 8.00
C THR A 122 -15.28 -12.42 9.29
N LYS A 123 -13.99 -12.76 9.16
CA LYS A 123 -13.15 -13.10 10.31
C LYS A 123 -11.68 -12.84 10.00
N PHE A 124 -11.03 -12.10 10.89
CA PHE A 124 -9.60 -11.86 10.87
C PHE A 124 -8.92 -12.50 12.08
N GLU A 125 -7.73 -13.05 11.88
CA GLU A 125 -6.92 -13.69 12.92
C GLU A 125 -5.67 -12.84 13.20
N TYR A 126 -5.67 -12.15 14.35
CA TYR A 126 -4.47 -11.46 14.84
C TYR A 126 -3.42 -12.46 15.32
N GLY A 127 -2.14 -12.20 15.03
CA GLY A 127 -1.00 -13.02 15.43
C GLY A 127 -0.76 -14.24 14.55
N ALA A 128 -1.43 -14.34 13.40
CA ALA A 128 -1.22 -15.38 12.40
C ALA A 128 0.27 -15.61 12.13
N ASP A 129 0.79 -16.82 12.38
CA ASP A 129 2.22 -17.14 12.19
C ASP A 129 3.19 -16.13 12.84
N ASN A 130 2.93 -15.78 14.11
CA ASN A 130 3.70 -14.80 14.90
C ASN A 130 3.78 -13.41 14.25
N GLN A 131 2.76 -13.01 13.50
CA GLN A 131 2.65 -11.67 12.93
C GLN A 131 2.78 -10.58 14.00
N ILE A 132 3.42 -9.46 13.63
CA ILE A 132 3.73 -8.32 14.51
C ILE A 132 3.22 -7.01 13.91
N GLU A 133 3.16 -5.97 14.76
CA GLU A 133 2.77 -4.59 14.42
C GLU A 133 1.38 -4.46 13.78
N GLU A 134 0.48 -5.43 13.96
CA GLU A 134 -0.84 -5.38 13.33
C GLU A 134 -1.71 -4.31 13.95
N THR A 135 -2.45 -3.57 13.14
CA THR A 135 -3.37 -2.53 13.61
C THR A 135 -4.83 -2.86 13.36
N GLY A 136 -5.10 -3.96 12.67
CA GLY A 136 -6.42 -4.27 12.08
C GLY A 136 -6.66 -3.55 10.74
N PHE A 137 -5.73 -2.74 10.26
CA PHE A 137 -5.84 -2.06 8.98
C PHE A 137 -4.76 -2.53 8.00
N TRP A 138 -5.16 -2.83 6.76
CA TRP A 138 -4.26 -3.28 5.69
C TRP A 138 -4.43 -2.43 4.44
N GLN A 139 -3.39 -2.28 3.64
CA GLN A 139 -3.48 -1.50 2.40
C GLN A 139 -4.08 -2.36 1.28
N LYS A 140 -5.17 -1.89 0.66
CA LYS A 140 -5.93 -2.63 -0.37
C LYS A 140 -5.36 -2.48 -1.78
N LYS A 141 -4.50 -1.49 -1.98
CA LYS A 141 -4.03 -1.12 -3.31
C LYS A 141 -3.05 -2.15 -3.86
N TYR A 142 -2.12 -2.64 -3.05
CA TYR A 142 -1.09 -3.62 -3.41
C TYR A 142 -1.18 -4.87 -2.53
N ILE A 143 -2.30 -5.59 -2.58
CA ILE A 143 -2.55 -6.78 -1.76
C ILE A 143 -3.00 -7.94 -2.65
N SER A 144 -2.69 -9.18 -2.25
CA SER A 144 -3.12 -10.38 -2.98
C SER A 144 -4.64 -10.41 -3.09
N ILE A 145 -5.18 -10.72 -4.28
CA ILE A 145 -6.63 -10.81 -4.54
C ILE A 145 -6.98 -12.22 -5.00
N ARG A 146 -7.98 -12.81 -4.35
CA ARG A 146 -8.53 -14.14 -4.63
C ARG A 146 -9.81 -14.04 -5.46
N ALA A 147 -10.21 -15.16 -6.05
CA ALA A 147 -11.44 -15.32 -6.80
C ALA A 147 -11.89 -16.78 -6.73
N HIS A 148 -13.17 -17.04 -6.92
CA HIS A 148 -13.68 -18.40 -7.07
C HIS A 148 -13.63 -18.84 -8.54
N ASP A 149 -13.35 -20.12 -8.78
CA ASP A 149 -13.49 -20.72 -10.11
C ASP A 149 -14.97 -21.03 -10.43
N PRO A 150 -15.33 -21.39 -11.69
CA PRO A 150 -16.72 -21.68 -12.05
C PRO A 150 -17.36 -22.82 -11.26
N GLU A 151 -16.56 -23.70 -10.66
CA GLU A 151 -17.01 -24.78 -9.77
C GLU A 151 -17.20 -24.32 -8.32
N GLY A 152 -16.89 -23.06 -8.00
CA GLY A 152 -17.04 -22.45 -6.68
C GLY A 152 -15.85 -22.68 -5.75
N ASN A 153 -14.70 -23.13 -6.25
CA ASN A 153 -13.50 -23.30 -5.42
C ASN A 153 -12.70 -22.00 -5.35
N LEU A 154 -12.31 -21.61 -4.14
CA LEU A 154 -11.50 -20.41 -3.92
C LEU A 154 -10.06 -20.59 -4.43
N ARG A 155 -9.71 -19.85 -5.48
CA ARG A 155 -8.34 -19.77 -6.01
C ARG A 155 -7.49 -18.82 -5.19
N THR A 156 -6.20 -19.08 -5.20
CA THR A 156 -5.21 -18.32 -4.43
C THR A 156 -4.90 -16.96 -5.05
N SER A 157 -5.03 -16.85 -6.38
CA SER A 157 -5.01 -15.58 -7.08
C SER A 157 -6.00 -15.55 -8.24
N PHE A 158 -6.71 -14.43 -8.41
CA PHE A 158 -7.60 -14.21 -9.56
C PHE A 158 -6.88 -14.34 -10.91
N SER A 159 -5.57 -14.09 -10.94
CA SER A 159 -4.77 -14.16 -12.17
C SER A 159 -4.62 -15.58 -12.70
N SER A 160 -4.72 -16.60 -11.83
CA SER A 160 -4.71 -18.00 -12.26
C SER A 160 -5.89 -18.30 -13.21
N LEU A 161 -7.04 -17.67 -12.97
CA LEU A 161 -8.23 -17.75 -13.82
C LEU A 161 -8.09 -16.89 -15.07
N MET A 162 -7.70 -15.63 -14.88
CA MET A 162 -7.62 -14.64 -15.97
C MET A 162 -6.67 -15.08 -17.10
N TRP A 163 -5.54 -15.71 -16.76
CA TRP A 163 -4.55 -16.15 -17.74
C TRP A 163 -4.37 -17.67 -17.81
N LYS A 164 -5.27 -18.45 -17.18
CA LYS A 164 -5.29 -19.92 -17.22
C LYS A 164 -3.92 -20.56 -16.92
N ASN A 165 -3.34 -20.18 -15.77
CA ASN A 165 -2.04 -20.69 -15.32
C ASN A 165 -2.17 -21.39 -13.97
N ASN A 166 -1.10 -22.05 -13.50
CA ASN A 166 -1.11 -22.66 -12.16
C ASN A 166 -1.39 -21.61 -11.08
N ASP A 167 -2.04 -22.07 -10.02
CA ASP A 167 -2.44 -21.23 -8.88
C ASP A 167 -1.39 -21.32 -7.78
N ASP A 168 -0.79 -20.18 -7.45
CA ASP A 168 0.32 -20.06 -6.49
C ASP A 168 0.33 -18.65 -5.89
N PHE A 169 0.11 -18.51 -4.58
CA PHE A 169 0.07 -17.19 -3.93
C PHE A 169 1.38 -16.40 -4.07
N GLN A 170 2.52 -17.09 -4.20
CA GLN A 170 3.84 -16.46 -4.21
C GLN A 170 4.22 -15.94 -5.59
N LEU A 171 3.66 -16.53 -6.65
CA LEU A 171 4.10 -16.29 -8.02
C LEU A 171 3.02 -15.70 -8.94
N ARG A 172 1.76 -15.62 -8.48
CA ARG A 172 0.61 -15.18 -9.28
C ARG A 172 0.12 -13.78 -8.94
N GLN A 173 1.00 -12.96 -8.38
CA GLN A 173 0.77 -11.53 -8.20
C GLN A 173 1.20 -10.78 -9.46
N VAL A 174 0.26 -10.17 -10.16
CA VAL A 174 0.45 -9.64 -11.52
C VAL A 174 0.13 -8.16 -11.65
N GLN A 175 -0.25 -7.52 -10.55
CA GLN A 175 -0.55 -6.10 -10.55
C GLN A 175 0.69 -5.27 -10.93
N ASP A 176 0.50 -4.29 -11.80
CA ASP A 176 1.53 -3.31 -12.13
C ASP A 176 1.99 -2.49 -10.92
N LEU A 177 3.30 -2.29 -10.79
CA LEU A 177 3.83 -1.32 -9.84
C LEU A 177 3.81 0.07 -10.48
N ILE A 178 3.01 0.98 -9.92
CA ILE A 178 2.79 2.32 -10.47
C ILE A 178 3.93 3.23 -9.99
N VAL A 179 4.80 3.60 -10.92
CA VAL A 179 5.89 4.55 -10.65
C VAL A 179 5.39 5.98 -10.81
N ILE A 180 4.62 6.27 -11.86
CA ILE A 180 3.97 7.57 -12.06
C ILE A 180 2.58 7.32 -12.61
N ARG A 181 1.58 7.98 -12.01
CA ARG A 181 0.24 8.10 -12.60
C ARG A 181 -0.23 9.53 -12.65
N PHE A 182 -1.22 9.79 -13.50
CA PHE A 182 -1.60 11.15 -13.89
C PHE A 182 -2.07 12.03 -12.72
N ALA A 183 -2.70 11.47 -11.68
CA ALA A 183 -3.05 12.25 -10.49
C ALA A 183 -1.82 12.81 -9.75
N ASP A 184 -0.70 12.08 -9.71
CA ASP A 184 0.55 12.58 -9.13
C ASP A 184 1.07 13.79 -9.94
N VAL A 185 1.00 13.70 -11.26
CA VAL A 185 1.37 14.80 -12.18
C VAL A 185 0.49 16.04 -11.95
N LEU A 186 -0.82 15.85 -11.81
CA LEU A 186 -1.76 16.94 -11.51
C LEU A 186 -1.45 17.60 -10.17
N LEU A 187 -1.12 16.83 -9.14
CA LEU A 187 -0.78 17.36 -7.82
C LEU A 187 0.59 18.05 -7.82
N MET A 188 1.59 17.52 -8.52
CA MET A 188 2.86 18.21 -8.75
C MET A 188 2.67 19.53 -9.52
N GLN A 189 1.77 19.56 -10.50
CA GLN A 189 1.41 20.78 -11.22
C GLN A 189 0.78 21.83 -10.29
N SER A 190 -0.14 21.41 -9.42
CA SER A 190 -0.76 22.29 -8.43
C SER A 190 0.25 22.84 -7.43
N GLU A 191 1.22 22.02 -7.02
CA GLU A 191 2.33 22.46 -6.17
C GLU A 191 3.20 23.52 -6.86
N LEU A 192 3.64 23.22 -8.08
CA LEU A 192 4.53 24.10 -8.85
C LEU A 192 3.90 25.45 -9.17
N LYS A 193 2.60 25.46 -9.50
CA LYS A 193 1.87 26.69 -9.86
C LYS A 193 1.22 27.38 -8.67
N GLU A 194 1.28 26.78 -7.49
CA GLU A 194 0.59 27.21 -6.29
C GLU A 194 -0.90 27.51 -6.50
N ASN A 195 -1.59 26.61 -7.19
CA ASN A 195 -3.02 26.77 -7.47
C ASN A 195 -3.78 25.45 -7.42
N ALA A 196 -5.11 25.53 -7.38
CA ALA A 196 -5.96 24.37 -7.16
C ALA A 196 -6.38 23.64 -8.47
N GLU A 197 -5.77 23.93 -9.62
CA GLU A 197 -6.23 23.39 -10.91
C GLU A 197 -6.13 21.86 -10.97
N GLY A 198 -4.92 21.31 -10.77
CA GLY A 198 -4.71 19.87 -10.73
C GLY A 198 -5.37 19.21 -9.51
N LEU A 199 -5.28 19.86 -8.35
CA LEU A 199 -5.90 19.45 -7.10
C LEU A 199 -7.42 19.24 -7.25
N ASN A 200 -8.14 20.20 -7.84
CA ASN A 200 -9.59 20.11 -8.00
C ASN A 200 -9.99 19.10 -9.07
N LYS A 201 -9.15 18.80 -10.08
CA LYS A 201 -9.38 17.67 -11.00
C LYS A 201 -9.36 16.34 -10.25
N VAL A 202 -8.39 16.15 -9.35
CA VAL A 202 -8.30 14.94 -8.51
C VAL A 202 -9.51 14.82 -7.57
N ARG A 203 -9.86 15.90 -6.87
CA ARG A 203 -11.01 15.94 -5.96
C ARG A 203 -12.35 15.69 -6.67
N THR A 204 -12.54 16.28 -7.85
CA THR A 204 -13.73 16.06 -8.68
C THR A 204 -13.90 14.58 -9.03
N ARG A 205 -12.82 13.91 -9.47
CA ARG A 205 -12.85 12.46 -9.76
C ARG A 205 -13.18 11.64 -8.52
N ALA A 206 -12.71 12.06 -7.35
CA ALA A 206 -13.06 11.45 -6.06
C ALA A 206 -14.46 11.84 -5.54
N LYS A 207 -15.25 12.60 -6.31
CA LYS A 207 -16.58 13.12 -5.92
C LYS A 207 -16.54 14.00 -4.66
N LEU A 208 -15.41 14.67 -4.42
CA LEU A 208 -15.24 15.62 -3.33
C LEU A 208 -15.45 17.06 -3.82
N PRO A 209 -15.92 17.97 -2.94
CA PRO A 209 -15.99 19.39 -3.26
C PRO A 209 -14.63 19.97 -3.63
N SER A 210 -14.60 20.93 -4.54
CA SER A 210 -13.40 21.73 -4.82
C SER A 210 -12.84 22.36 -3.55
N ALA A 211 -11.53 22.44 -3.45
CA ALA A 211 -10.83 23.08 -2.35
C ALA A 211 -10.01 24.28 -2.83
N VAL A 212 -9.71 25.17 -1.89
CA VAL A 212 -8.79 26.28 -2.09
C VAL A 212 -7.37 25.77 -1.93
N TYR A 213 -6.48 26.24 -2.81
CA TYR A 213 -5.06 25.90 -2.72
C TYR A 213 -4.46 26.44 -1.42
N SER A 214 -3.78 25.56 -0.71
CA SER A 214 -2.73 25.88 0.25
C SER A 214 -1.76 24.71 0.24
N LEU A 215 -0.54 24.91 0.71
CA LEU A 215 0.41 23.79 0.83
C LEU A 215 -0.18 22.68 1.72
N GLU A 216 -0.85 23.01 2.83
CA GLU A 216 -1.48 22.03 3.70
C GLU A 216 -2.64 21.28 3.03
N THR A 217 -3.47 21.97 2.24
CA THR A 217 -4.51 21.32 1.41
C THR A 217 -3.87 20.32 0.44
N LEU A 218 -2.79 20.72 -0.23
CA LEU A 218 -2.07 19.87 -1.17
C LEU A 218 -1.42 18.67 -0.48
N LYS A 219 -0.74 18.87 0.65
CA LYS A 219 -0.11 17.81 1.45
C LYS A 219 -1.14 16.75 1.87
N LYS A 220 -2.33 17.19 2.29
CA LYS A 220 -3.45 16.32 2.63
C LYS A 220 -3.95 15.56 1.40
N GLU A 221 -4.20 16.26 0.29
CA GLU A 221 -4.69 15.62 -0.94
C GLU A 221 -3.70 14.59 -1.47
N ARG A 222 -2.40 14.88 -1.51
CA ARG A 222 -1.34 13.93 -1.89
C ARG A 222 -1.29 12.72 -0.95
N ARG A 223 -1.44 12.93 0.36
CA ARG A 223 -1.45 11.84 1.37
C ARG A 223 -2.60 10.85 1.12
N PHE A 224 -3.77 11.35 0.77
CA PHE A 224 -4.98 10.55 0.58
C PHE A 224 -5.02 9.92 -0.81
N GLU A 225 -4.81 10.72 -1.85
CA GLU A 225 -4.83 10.25 -3.23
C GLU A 225 -3.76 9.17 -3.49
N LEU A 226 -2.53 9.41 -3.04
CA LEU A 226 -1.34 8.59 -3.33
C LEU A 226 -0.97 7.64 -2.18
N ALA A 227 -1.91 7.39 -1.25
CA ALA A 227 -1.70 6.45 -0.15
C ALA A 227 -1.21 5.10 -0.69
N PHE A 228 -0.15 4.55 -0.10
CA PHE A 228 0.46 3.25 -0.45
C PHE A 228 1.14 3.15 -1.82
N GLU A 229 1.36 4.27 -2.50
CA GLU A 229 2.01 4.29 -3.82
C GLU A 229 3.49 4.72 -3.74
N GLY A 230 4.11 4.65 -2.56
CA GLY A 230 5.53 4.95 -2.38
C GLY A 230 5.92 6.44 -2.43
N ARG A 231 4.95 7.38 -2.40
CA ARG A 231 5.25 8.84 -2.44
C ARG A 231 5.48 9.47 -1.08
N ARG A 232 4.77 8.98 -0.05
CA ARG A 232 4.66 9.68 1.23
C ARG A 232 6.01 9.98 1.88
N TRP A 233 6.98 9.06 1.79
CA TRP A 233 8.30 9.24 2.40
C TRP A 233 9.06 10.43 1.79
N ALA A 234 9.15 10.49 0.46
CA ALA A 234 9.82 11.60 -0.22
C ALA A 234 9.12 12.94 0.05
N ASP A 235 7.79 12.94 0.04
CA ASP A 235 6.96 14.12 0.30
C ASP A 235 7.19 14.72 1.69
N ILE A 236 7.13 13.92 2.76
CA ILE A 236 7.30 14.46 4.12
C ILE A 236 8.74 14.90 4.40
N ARG A 237 9.72 14.31 3.71
CA ARG A 237 11.13 14.71 3.82
C ARG A 237 11.36 16.08 3.21
N ARG A 238 10.96 16.27 1.94
CA ARG A 238 11.19 17.53 1.22
C ARG A 238 10.40 18.72 1.78
N TRP A 239 9.28 18.46 2.47
CA TRP A 239 8.52 19.49 3.17
C TRP A 239 9.00 19.76 4.60
N GLY A 240 9.93 18.96 5.14
CA GLY A 240 10.42 19.11 6.51
C GLY A 240 9.48 18.58 7.60
N ASP A 241 8.40 17.90 7.22
CA ASP A 241 7.38 17.38 8.16
C ASP A 241 7.77 16.03 8.79
N ALA A 242 8.78 15.36 8.23
CA ALA A 242 9.15 13.99 8.59
C ALA A 242 9.39 13.76 10.09
N PRO A 243 10.17 14.58 10.83
CA PRO A 243 10.40 14.33 12.26
C PRO A 243 9.08 14.31 13.06
N ALA A 244 8.23 15.31 12.85
CA ALA A 244 6.96 15.43 13.58
C ALA A 244 6.01 14.28 13.26
N LEU A 245 5.91 13.88 11.99
CA LEU A 245 5.03 12.80 11.56
C LEU A 245 5.52 11.41 11.99
N LEU A 246 6.84 11.18 11.97
CA LEU A 246 7.41 9.93 12.47
C LEU A 246 7.24 9.81 13.99
N GLY A 247 7.38 10.91 14.74
CA GLY A 247 7.16 10.94 16.19
C GLY A 247 5.77 10.46 16.61
N LYS A 248 4.75 10.64 15.75
CA LYS A 248 3.37 10.17 15.98
C LYS A 248 3.22 8.64 15.91
N GLN A 249 4.23 7.88 15.49
CA GLN A 249 4.12 6.43 15.44
C GLN A 249 4.18 5.78 16.82
N ALA A 250 4.96 6.33 17.75
CA ALA A 250 5.06 5.80 19.10
C ALA A 250 3.72 5.95 19.85
N GLY A 251 3.31 4.89 20.55
CA GLY A 251 2.07 4.85 21.32
C GLY A 251 0.80 4.48 20.54
N VAL A 252 0.91 4.27 19.22
CA VAL A 252 -0.18 3.73 18.40
C VAL A 252 -0.52 2.30 18.85
N ASP A 253 -1.81 1.98 18.96
CA ASP A 253 -2.28 0.63 19.28
C ASP A 253 -1.89 -0.36 18.18
N ILE A 254 -1.28 -1.47 18.60
CA ILE A 254 -0.89 -2.58 17.73
C ILE A 254 -1.20 -3.92 18.41
N TYR A 255 -1.09 -5.01 17.65
CA TYR A 255 -1.00 -6.37 18.12
C TYR A 255 0.37 -6.93 17.74
N ASN A 256 1.07 -7.50 18.71
CA ASN A 256 2.29 -8.26 18.51
C ASN A 256 2.01 -9.72 18.86
N ARG A 257 2.08 -10.61 17.87
CA ARG A 257 1.82 -12.05 18.00
C ARG A 257 0.43 -12.31 18.61
N GLY A 258 -0.56 -11.52 18.21
CA GLY A 258 -1.94 -11.60 18.69
C GLY A 258 -2.19 -10.95 20.06
N VAL A 259 -1.16 -10.40 20.71
CA VAL A 259 -1.28 -9.71 22.00
C VAL A 259 -1.32 -8.21 21.78
N ARG A 260 -2.28 -7.51 22.40
CA ARG A 260 -2.36 -6.05 22.36
C ARG A 260 -1.09 -5.42 22.96
N ASP A 261 -0.53 -4.47 22.25
CA ASP A 261 0.64 -3.69 22.67
C ASP A 261 0.54 -2.27 22.10
N LYS A 262 1.55 -1.45 22.38
CA LYS A 262 1.74 -0.13 21.80
C LYS A 262 3.01 -0.12 20.96
N MET A 263 2.97 0.61 19.86
CA MET A 263 4.17 0.84 19.05
C MET A 263 5.22 1.59 19.87
N LYS A 264 6.47 1.12 19.84
CA LYS A 264 7.59 1.65 20.63
C LYS A 264 8.62 2.31 19.73
N ASN A 265 9.43 3.19 20.31
CA ASN A 265 10.65 3.64 19.66
C ASN A 265 11.68 2.50 19.64
N PHE A 266 12.48 2.44 18.58
CA PHE A 266 13.65 1.57 18.47
C PHE A 266 14.94 2.38 18.44
N GLY A 267 15.98 1.90 19.13
CA GLY A 267 17.27 2.59 19.23
C GLY A 267 17.09 4.01 19.79
N THR A 268 17.63 5.01 19.08
CA THR A 268 17.51 6.43 19.44
C THR A 268 16.09 7.01 19.25
N GLY A 269 15.15 6.24 18.70
CA GLY A 269 13.79 6.67 18.38
C GLY A 269 13.69 7.41 17.05
N TYR A 270 12.46 7.56 16.56
CA TYR A 270 12.25 8.01 15.17
C TYR A 270 12.77 9.41 14.88
N ILE A 271 12.55 10.36 15.79
CA ILE A 271 12.90 11.78 15.59
C ILE A 271 14.42 11.96 15.58
N ALA A 272 15.12 11.40 16.58
CA ALA A 272 16.56 11.49 16.68
C ALA A 272 17.25 10.81 15.49
N ARG A 273 16.83 9.59 15.13
CA ARG A 273 17.34 8.88 13.95
C ARG A 273 17.13 9.68 12.67
N TYR A 274 15.96 10.29 12.48
CA TYR A 274 15.72 11.13 11.32
C TYR A 274 16.66 12.33 11.29
N ASN A 275 16.86 13.02 12.40
CA ASN A 275 17.73 14.20 12.45
C ASN A 275 19.20 13.87 12.14
N GLU A 276 19.67 12.67 12.50
CA GLU A 276 21.03 12.23 12.16
C GLU A 276 21.13 11.80 10.69
N THR A 277 20.20 10.95 10.24
CA THR A 277 20.25 10.34 8.90
C THR A 277 19.68 11.22 7.79
N GLN A 278 18.95 12.28 8.15
CA GLN A 278 18.10 13.08 7.24
C GLN A 278 17.12 12.22 6.43
N GLY A 279 16.81 11.01 6.91
CA GLY A 279 15.96 10.03 6.25
C GLY A 279 16.62 9.30 5.06
N PHE A 280 17.94 9.33 4.92
CA PHE A 280 18.67 8.53 3.94
C PHE A 280 19.00 7.14 4.52
N PHE A 281 18.91 6.11 3.68
CA PHE A 281 19.32 4.74 4.01
C PHE A 281 20.84 4.64 4.23
N PRO A 282 21.33 3.59 4.95
CA PRO A 282 22.76 3.40 5.10
C PRO A 282 23.37 3.13 3.73
N ILE A 283 24.58 3.64 3.51
CA ILE A 283 25.39 3.20 2.37
C ILE A 283 25.68 1.72 2.61
N PRO A 284 25.44 0.82 1.64
CA PRO A 284 25.73 -0.60 1.82
C PRO A 284 27.21 -0.80 2.18
N GLN A 285 27.48 -1.62 3.20
CA GLN A 285 28.84 -1.81 3.71
C GLN A 285 29.80 -2.29 2.61
N SER A 286 29.32 -3.16 1.70
CA SER A 286 30.10 -3.60 0.54
C SER A 286 30.58 -2.46 -0.34
N GLU A 287 29.76 -1.42 -0.54
CA GLU A 287 30.16 -0.25 -1.33
C GLU A 287 31.19 0.60 -0.59
N ILE A 288 31.07 0.73 0.73
CA ILE A 288 32.08 1.40 1.57
C ILE A 288 33.42 0.66 1.46
N ASP A 289 33.41 -0.65 1.66
CA ASP A 289 34.62 -1.49 1.63
C ASP A 289 35.30 -1.45 0.24
N LEU A 290 34.51 -1.48 -0.84
CA LEU A 290 35.01 -1.40 -2.22
C LEU A 290 35.51 -0.01 -2.62
N SER A 291 35.08 1.04 -1.91
CA SER A 291 35.43 2.42 -2.25
C SER A 291 36.85 2.83 -1.86
N ASP A 292 37.60 1.96 -1.16
CA ASP A 292 38.96 2.22 -0.67
C ASP A 292 39.08 3.56 0.08
N GLY A 293 38.12 3.81 0.99
CA GLY A 293 38.10 5.00 1.84
C GLY A 293 37.43 6.25 1.23
N VAL A 294 36.91 6.19 0.00
CA VAL A 294 36.17 7.30 -0.62
C VAL A 294 34.79 7.48 0.00
N LEU A 295 34.05 6.39 0.22
CA LEU A 295 32.75 6.43 0.85
C LEU A 295 32.90 6.27 2.37
N GLN A 296 32.30 7.19 3.11
CA GLN A 296 32.14 7.10 4.56
C GLN A 296 30.66 6.97 4.89
N GLN A 297 30.34 6.21 5.93
CA GLN A 297 28.94 6.01 6.34
C GLN A 297 28.29 7.34 6.73
N SER A 298 27.00 7.48 6.39
CA SER A 298 26.20 8.63 6.82
C SER A 298 25.92 8.57 8.33
N PRO A 299 25.84 9.72 9.04
CA PRO A 299 25.50 9.74 10.46
C PRO A 299 24.19 8.99 10.78
N GLY A 300 24.11 8.39 11.98
CA GLY A 300 22.92 7.70 12.48
C GLY A 300 22.75 6.24 12.01
N TRP A 301 23.80 5.64 11.43
CA TRP A 301 23.84 4.24 10.99
C TRP A 301 24.84 3.38 11.78
N GLY A 302 25.16 3.76 13.02
CA GLY A 302 25.96 2.96 13.93
C GLY A 302 25.18 1.81 14.58
N THR A 303 25.72 1.24 15.66
CA THR A 303 25.09 0.12 16.39
C THR A 303 23.72 0.47 16.97
N GLU A 304 23.48 1.73 17.29
CA GLU A 304 22.21 2.30 17.75
C GLU A 304 21.09 2.24 16.69
N ALA A 305 21.45 2.06 15.42
CA ALA A 305 20.51 1.91 14.33
C ALA A 305 19.94 0.49 14.21
N GLN A 306 20.61 -0.51 14.81
CA GLN A 306 20.24 -1.91 14.67
C GLN A 306 18.92 -2.23 15.39
N PHE A 307 18.13 -3.11 14.78
CA PHE A 307 16.92 -3.63 15.40
C PHE A 307 17.29 -4.51 16.60
N GLN A 308 16.76 -4.19 17.79
CA GLN A 308 17.14 -4.84 19.04
C GLN A 308 16.17 -5.94 19.50
N GLY A 309 15.14 -6.26 18.70
CA GLY A 309 14.09 -7.20 19.08
C GLY A 309 12.79 -6.50 19.53
N TRP A 310 11.74 -7.30 19.66
CA TRP A 310 10.40 -6.90 20.11
C TRP A 310 10.20 -7.10 21.61
#